data_AF-Q5JGS2-F1
#
_entry.id   AF-Q5JGS2-F1
#
_cell.length_a   1.000
_cell.length_b   1.000
_cell.length_c   1.000
_cell.angle_alpha   90.00
_cell.angle_beta   90.00
_cell.angle_gamma   90.00
#
_symmetry.space_group_name_H-M   'P 1'
#
loop_
_entity.id
_entity.type
_entity.pdbx_description
1 polymer ?
#
loop_
_entity_poly.entity_id
_entity_poly.type
_entity_poly.pdbx_seq_one_letter_code
_entity_poly.pdbx_strand_id
1 'polypeptide(L)'
;MVYFEHATDPVTFGLFMVLYYASIPLAIIVWAFKYYPYIQKREYHLKELGAFLLLAFMVTSFSGYSLLNQYLYLHSPFDSISCYTSSCVLSSALTSEYGFSEEELKSYGLPSVGVMTVFRISDVVVSKSLLKPKRLNNIVITRAWLILPVVDVYVYHVSTGPTKRIVGKERFYFVWPLSPGSFLSEKFDADFTVLITGNSGAGA
;
A
#
# COMPACT_ATOMS: atom_id res chain seq x y z
N MET A 1 -12.47 -3.93 14.85
CA MET A 1 -11.35 -4.10 15.80
C MET A 1 -10.04 -3.87 15.08
N VAL A 2 -9.44 -2.74 15.40
CA VAL A 2 -8.07 -2.43 14.98
C VAL A 2 -7.12 -3.19 15.89
N TYR A 3 -6.09 -3.83 15.32
CA TYR A 3 -5.11 -4.59 16.09
C TYR A 3 -4.01 -3.63 16.58
N PHE A 4 -4.04 -3.28 17.87
CA PHE A 4 -3.07 -2.35 18.48
C PHE A 4 -1.63 -2.88 18.43
N GLU A 5 -1.45 -4.20 18.37
CA GLU A 5 -0.14 -4.85 18.18
C GLU A 5 0.48 -4.53 16.81
N HIS A 6 -0.33 -4.06 15.86
CA HIS A 6 0.08 -3.64 14.53
C HIS A 6 0.22 -2.11 14.41
N ALA A 7 0.24 -1.40 15.54
CA ALA A 7 0.51 0.03 15.57
C ALA A 7 1.84 0.35 14.89
N THR A 8 1.83 1.44 14.14
CA THR A 8 3.00 1.82 13.35
C THR A 8 3.95 2.68 14.17
N ASP A 9 5.25 2.44 14.01
CA ASP A 9 6.29 3.30 14.57
C ASP A 9 6.20 4.73 13.98
N PRO A 10 6.06 5.78 14.81
CA PRO A 10 5.93 7.16 14.34
C PRO A 10 7.07 7.61 13.43
N VAL A 11 8.30 7.18 13.73
CA VAL A 11 9.49 7.60 12.99
C VAL A 11 9.43 7.03 11.58
N THR A 12 9.14 5.73 11.47
CA THR A 12 9.02 5.03 10.18
C THR A 12 7.86 5.57 9.35
N PHE A 13 6.69 5.77 9.96
CA PHE A 13 5.53 6.37 9.29
C PHE A 13 5.85 7.79 8.78
N GLY A 14 6.40 8.64 9.65
CA GLY A 14 6.75 10.01 9.32
C GLY A 14 7.80 10.10 8.20
N LEU A 15 8.83 9.26 8.25
CA LEU A 15 9.85 9.19 7.20
C LEU A 15 9.24 8.85 5.84
N PHE A 16 8.42 7.80 5.76
CA PHE A 16 7.78 7.44 4.49
C PHE A 16 6.78 8.49 4.01
N MET A 17 6.05 9.16 4.91
CA MET A 17 5.19 10.29 4.54
C MET A 17 5.99 11.43 3.91
N VAL A 18 7.11 11.81 4.52
CA VAL A 18 7.99 12.85 3.97
C VAL A 18 8.54 12.43 2.61
N LEU A 19 9.09 11.22 2.50
CA LEU A 19 9.62 10.70 1.24
C LEU A 19 8.53 10.63 0.15
N TYR A 20 7.32 10.20 0.50
CA TYR A 20 6.21 10.10 -0.44
C TYR A 20 5.85 11.46 -1.05
N TYR A 21 5.69 12.51 -0.24
CA TYR A 21 5.29 13.82 -0.73
C TYR A 21 6.44 14.67 -1.26
N ALA A 22 7.66 14.52 -0.71
CA ALA A 22 8.76 15.41 -1.01
C ALA A 22 9.66 14.93 -2.17
N SER A 23 9.74 13.63 -2.47
CA SER A 23 10.76 13.12 -3.42
C SER A 23 10.64 13.72 -4.82
N ILE A 24 9.43 13.79 -5.39
CA ILE A 24 9.21 14.37 -6.73
C ILE A 24 9.49 15.89 -6.74
N PRO A 25 8.91 16.70 -5.84
CA PRO A 25 9.25 18.12 -5.75
C PRO A 25 10.75 18.37 -5.55
N LEU A 26 11.41 17.62 -4.66
CA LEU A 26 12.85 17.77 -4.40
C LEU A 26 13.69 17.44 -5.63
N ALA A 27 13.35 16.41 -6.39
CA ALA A 27 14.05 16.08 -7.63
C ALA A 27 13.98 17.22 -8.65
N ILE A 28 12.81 17.85 -8.80
CA ILE A 28 12.62 19.00 -9.69
C ILE A 28 13.44 20.19 -9.20
N ILE A 29 13.39 20.48 -7.89
CA ILE A 29 14.13 21.60 -7.28
C ILE A 29 15.64 21.40 -7.45
N VAL A 30 16.17 20.22 -7.12
CA VAL A 30 17.60 19.89 -7.23
C VAL A 30 18.06 20.00 -8.69
N TRP A 31 17.29 19.48 -9.65
CA TRP A 31 17.60 19.64 -11.06
C TRP A 31 17.60 21.13 -11.46
N ALA A 32 16.57 21.89 -11.08
CA ALA A 32 16.45 23.29 -11.44
C ALA A 32 17.60 24.13 -10.88
N PHE A 33 18.00 23.91 -9.62
CA PHE A 33 19.15 24.59 -9.02
C PHE A 33 20.46 24.22 -9.71
N LYS A 34 20.68 22.93 -9.98
CA LYS A 34 21.92 22.44 -10.59
C LYS A 34 22.09 22.96 -12.02
N TYR A 35 21.01 23.01 -12.80
CA TYR A 35 21.03 23.41 -14.21
C TYR A 35 20.56 24.85 -14.46
N TYR A 36 20.30 25.63 -13.41
CA TYR A 36 19.85 27.02 -13.52
C TYR A 36 20.62 27.88 -14.54
N PRO A 37 21.97 27.92 -14.56
CA PRO A 37 22.70 28.75 -15.54
C PRO A 37 22.54 28.26 -17.00
N TYR A 38 22.23 26.98 -17.20
CA TYR A 38 21.96 26.40 -18.53
C TYR A 38 20.52 26.66 -18.96
N ILE A 39 19.57 26.58 -18.03
CA ILE A 39 18.16 26.91 -18.26
C ILE A 39 18.01 28.37 -18.72
N GLN A 40 18.77 29.31 -18.15
CA GLN A 40 18.80 30.71 -18.62
C GLN A 40 19.24 30.85 -20.07
N LYS A 41 20.10 29.94 -20.54
CA LYS A 41 20.57 29.86 -21.93
C LYS A 41 19.67 29.00 -22.84
N ARG A 42 18.52 28.54 -22.33
CA ARG A 42 17.59 27.61 -22.99
C ARG A 42 18.16 26.20 -23.25
N GLU A 43 19.19 25.80 -22.49
CA GLU A 43 19.78 24.46 -22.51
C GLU A 43 19.26 23.67 -21.30
N TYR A 44 18.15 22.94 -21.49
CA TYR A 44 17.38 22.40 -20.35
C TYR A 44 17.90 21.10 -19.75
N HIS A 45 18.80 20.33 -20.38
CA HIS A 45 19.30 19.07 -19.81
C HIS A 45 18.16 18.12 -19.34
N LEU A 46 17.18 17.89 -20.23
CA LEU A 46 15.97 17.12 -19.92
C LEU A 46 16.24 15.63 -19.64
N LYS A 47 17.35 15.08 -20.15
CA LYS A 47 17.73 13.69 -19.89
C LYS A 47 18.07 13.50 -18.42
N GLU A 48 18.76 14.47 -17.84
CA GLU A 48 19.16 14.48 -16.44
C GLU A 48 17.94 14.72 -15.54
N LEU A 49 17.00 15.60 -15.93
CA LEU A 49 15.69 15.69 -15.26
C LEU A 49 14.98 14.34 -15.25
N GLY A 50 14.94 13.64 -16.38
CA GLY A 50 14.34 12.31 -16.49
C GLY A 50 14.97 11.31 -15.52
N ALA A 51 16.29 11.33 -15.36
CA ALA A 51 16.99 10.47 -14.40
C ALA A 51 16.64 10.82 -12.94
N PHE A 52 16.59 12.12 -12.59
CA PHE A 52 16.17 12.57 -11.26
C PHE A 52 14.72 12.18 -10.96
N LEU A 53 13.82 12.33 -11.93
CA LEU A 53 12.41 11.95 -11.80
C LEU A 53 12.23 10.45 -11.70
N LEU A 54 12.98 9.64 -12.44
CA LEU A 54 12.94 8.18 -12.34
C LEU A 54 13.29 7.72 -10.92
N LEU A 55 14.36 8.27 -10.34
CA LEU A 55 14.75 7.98 -8.97
C LEU A 55 13.68 8.44 -7.97
N ALA A 56 13.13 9.65 -8.17
CA ALA A 56 12.04 10.14 -7.32
C ALA A 56 10.79 9.28 -7.41
N PHE A 57 10.44 8.79 -8.60
CA PHE A 57 9.30 7.91 -8.81
C PHE A 57 9.48 6.57 -8.09
N MET A 58 10.68 5.99 -8.12
CA MET A 58 11.01 4.79 -7.34
C MET A 58 10.78 5.03 -5.85
N VAL A 59 11.34 6.12 -5.30
CA VAL A 59 11.23 6.45 -3.87
C VAL A 59 9.79 6.75 -3.48
N THR A 60 9.07 7.55 -4.27
CA THR A 60 7.65 7.88 -4.03
C THR A 60 6.78 6.63 -4.11
N SER A 61 6.98 5.77 -5.11
CA SER A 61 6.19 4.54 -5.27
C SER A 61 6.42 3.58 -4.09
N PHE A 62 7.68 3.37 -3.71
CA PHE A 62 8.02 2.51 -2.59
C PHE A 62 7.50 3.08 -1.27
N SER A 63 7.62 4.39 -1.05
CA SER A 63 7.07 5.06 0.15
C SER A 63 5.55 4.94 0.21
N GLY A 64 4.86 5.17 -0.91
CA GLY A 64 3.40 5.01 -1.01
C GLY A 64 2.95 3.57 -0.74
N TYR A 65 3.71 2.60 -1.22
CA TYR A 65 3.50 1.18 -0.95
C TYR A 65 3.66 0.86 0.54
N SER A 66 4.75 1.31 1.17
CA SER A 66 5.00 1.12 2.60
C SER A 66 3.91 1.75 3.46
N LEU A 67 3.46 2.96 3.11
CA LEU A 67 2.39 3.64 3.83
C LEU A 67 1.07 2.88 3.72
N LEU A 68 0.64 2.51 2.51
CA LEU A 68 -0.58 1.70 2.31
C LEU A 68 -0.53 0.42 3.14
N ASN A 69 0.62 -0.26 3.14
CA ASN A 69 0.82 -1.49 3.89
C ASN A 69 0.62 -1.30 5.39
N GLN A 70 1.11 -0.19 5.96
CA GLN A 70 0.89 0.14 7.38
C GLN A 70 -0.59 0.35 7.72
N TYR A 71 -1.36 1.02 6.86
CA TYR A 71 -2.81 1.17 7.04
C TYR A 71 -3.55 -0.18 6.93
N LEU A 72 -3.17 -1.03 5.97
CA LEU A 72 -3.81 -2.34 5.78
C LEU A 72 -3.48 -3.31 6.92
N TYR A 73 -2.26 -3.22 7.46
CA TYR A 73 -1.78 -4.10 8.52
C TYR A 73 -2.61 -3.95 9.81
N LEU A 74 -3.05 -2.73 10.12
CA LEU A 74 -3.91 -2.43 11.27
C LEU A 74 -5.25 -3.19 11.27
N HIS A 75 -5.73 -3.62 10.09
CA HIS A 75 -6.98 -4.36 9.93
C HIS A 75 -6.77 -5.84 9.57
N SER A 76 -5.52 -6.33 9.66
CA SER A 76 -5.15 -7.72 9.44
C SER A 76 -5.03 -8.43 10.79
N PRO A 77 -5.81 -9.47 11.11
CA PRO A 77 -5.55 -10.35 12.26
C PRO A 77 -4.21 -11.08 12.25
N PHE A 78 -3.54 -11.11 11.10
CA PHE A 78 -2.38 -11.95 10.87
C PHE A 78 -1.23 -11.13 10.27
N ASP A 79 -0.03 -11.64 10.43
CA ASP A 79 1.18 -11.09 9.83
C ASP A 79 1.05 -10.97 8.30
N SER A 80 1.58 -9.89 7.77
CA SER A 80 1.60 -9.66 6.33
C SER A 80 2.65 -10.54 5.64
N ILE A 81 2.33 -11.04 4.45
CA ILE A 81 3.22 -11.94 3.70
C ILE A 81 3.88 -11.15 2.58
N SER A 82 5.21 -11.03 2.64
CA SER A 82 5.99 -10.39 1.57
C SER A 82 6.38 -11.42 0.50
N CYS A 83 6.02 -11.13 -0.75
CA CYS A 83 6.28 -12.01 -1.89
C CYS A 83 6.80 -11.23 -3.10
N TYR A 84 7.60 -11.90 -3.93
CA TYR A 84 8.11 -11.33 -5.19
C TYR A 84 7.44 -11.90 -6.45
N THR A 85 6.77 -13.04 -6.31
CA THR A 85 6.12 -13.77 -7.39
C THR A 85 4.75 -14.29 -6.98
N SER A 86 3.88 -14.53 -7.97
CA SER A 86 2.59 -15.19 -7.76
C SER A 86 2.72 -16.57 -7.11
N SER A 87 3.78 -17.32 -7.43
CA SER A 87 4.04 -18.63 -6.83
C SER A 87 4.27 -18.55 -5.32
N CYS A 88 4.98 -17.53 -4.83
CA CYS A 88 5.16 -17.28 -3.40
C CYS A 88 3.82 -17.03 -2.70
N VAL A 89 2.90 -16.29 -3.34
CA VAL A 89 1.56 -16.03 -2.79
C VAL A 89 0.77 -17.33 -2.67
N LEU A 90 0.84 -18.18 -3.69
CA LEU A 90 0.15 -19.47 -3.74
C LEU A 90 0.73 -20.52 -2.79
N SER A 91 1.99 -20.40 -2.39
CA SER A 91 2.63 -21.27 -1.40
C SER A 91 2.64 -20.68 0.02
N SER A 92 1.99 -19.54 0.23
CA SER A 92 2.07 -18.81 1.50
C SER A 92 1.11 -19.35 2.57
N ALA A 93 1.14 -18.75 3.77
CA ALA A 93 0.18 -19.04 4.84
C ALA A 93 -1.29 -18.90 4.41
N LEU A 94 -1.58 -18.12 3.35
CA LEU A 94 -2.94 -18.06 2.79
C LEU A 94 -3.48 -19.44 2.39
N THR A 95 -2.70 -20.24 1.67
CA THR A 95 -3.14 -21.54 1.20
C THR A 95 -2.87 -22.63 2.22
N SER A 96 -1.69 -22.61 2.86
CA SER A 96 -1.24 -23.65 3.79
C SER A 96 -1.92 -23.59 5.17
N GLU A 97 -2.10 -22.40 5.74
CA GLU A 97 -2.63 -22.23 7.11
C GLU A 97 -4.07 -21.71 7.10
N TYR A 98 -4.37 -20.76 6.22
CA TYR A 98 -5.68 -20.13 6.17
C TYR A 98 -6.67 -20.87 5.27
N GLY A 99 -6.21 -21.89 4.54
CA GLY A 99 -7.04 -22.85 3.82
C GLY A 99 -7.76 -22.27 2.60
N PHE A 100 -7.19 -21.24 1.96
CA PHE A 100 -7.69 -20.74 0.68
C PHE A 100 -7.30 -21.70 -0.45
N SER A 101 -8.23 -21.93 -1.39
CA SER A 101 -7.95 -22.80 -2.54
C SER A 101 -6.96 -22.14 -3.49
N GLU A 102 -5.87 -22.86 -3.81
CA GLU A 102 -4.88 -22.42 -4.80
C GLU A 102 -5.51 -22.25 -6.19
N GLU A 103 -6.40 -23.17 -6.57
CA GLU A 103 -7.11 -23.15 -7.85
C GLU A 103 -8.01 -21.92 -7.98
N GLU A 104 -8.67 -21.55 -6.88
CA GLU A 104 -9.55 -20.38 -6.83
C GLU A 104 -8.75 -19.06 -6.89
N LEU A 105 -7.63 -18.97 -6.18
CA LEU A 105 -6.73 -17.81 -6.28
C LEU A 105 -6.17 -17.68 -7.71
N LYS A 106 -5.81 -18.80 -8.36
CA LYS A 106 -5.37 -18.80 -9.76
C LYS A 106 -6.49 -18.38 -10.72
N SER A 107 -7.73 -18.84 -10.51
CA SER A 107 -8.84 -18.50 -11.41
C SER A 107 -9.22 -17.02 -11.35
N TYR A 108 -9.12 -16.39 -10.18
CA TYR A 108 -9.30 -14.94 -10.04
C TYR A 108 -8.06 -14.14 -10.50
N GLY A 109 -6.91 -14.79 -10.65
CA GLY A 109 -5.68 -14.27 -11.23
C GLY A 109 -4.88 -13.41 -10.25
N LEU A 110 -3.60 -13.72 -10.08
CA LEU A 110 -2.68 -13.02 -9.19
C LEU A 110 -1.70 -12.12 -9.97
N PRO A 111 -1.18 -11.04 -9.35
CA PRO A 111 -0.04 -10.31 -9.91
C PRO A 111 1.16 -11.24 -10.09
N SER A 112 1.77 -11.20 -11.28
CA SER A 112 2.79 -12.17 -11.70
C SER A 112 4.12 -11.99 -10.96
N VAL A 113 4.69 -10.78 -11.02
CA VAL A 113 5.99 -10.40 -10.44
C VAL A 113 5.93 -8.97 -9.90
N GLY A 114 6.71 -8.71 -8.85
CA GLY A 114 6.96 -7.39 -8.27
C GLY A 114 7.12 -7.47 -6.75
N VAL A 115 7.52 -6.38 -6.10
CA VAL A 115 7.50 -6.29 -4.63
C VAL A 115 6.04 -6.26 -4.18
N MET A 116 5.56 -7.35 -3.57
CA MET A 116 4.17 -7.53 -3.18
C MET A 116 4.07 -7.80 -1.69
N THR A 117 3.04 -7.24 -1.05
CA THR A 117 2.63 -7.64 0.30
C THR A 117 1.20 -8.10 0.26
N VAL A 118 0.94 -9.22 0.94
CA VAL A 118 -0.37 -9.83 1.02
C VAL A 118 -0.90 -9.68 2.44
N PHE A 119 -2.14 -9.20 2.55
CA PHE A 119 -2.86 -8.98 3.79
C PHE A 119 -4.13 -9.81 3.81
N ARG A 120 -4.45 -10.35 4.98
CA ARG A 120 -5.75 -10.97 5.24
C ARG A 120 -6.57 -10.02 6.09
N ILE A 121 -7.41 -9.21 5.46
CA ILE A 121 -8.26 -8.25 6.17
C ILE A 121 -9.51 -8.97 6.68
N SER A 122 -9.67 -9.00 7.99
CA SER A 122 -10.90 -9.49 8.63
C SER A 122 -11.24 -8.59 9.79
N ASP A 123 -12.16 -7.66 9.54
CA ASP A 123 -12.56 -6.66 10.51
C ASP A 123 -14.06 -6.34 10.44
N VAL A 124 -14.64 -5.87 11.54
CA VAL A 124 -15.97 -5.25 11.59
C VAL A 124 -15.78 -3.76 11.82
N VAL A 125 -16.16 -2.98 10.82
CA VAL A 125 -16.03 -1.53 10.79
C VAL A 125 -17.40 -0.89 10.55
N VAL A 126 -17.54 0.39 10.88
CA VAL A 126 -18.75 1.14 10.53
C VAL A 126 -18.58 1.68 9.11
N SER A 127 -19.54 1.39 8.23
CA SER A 127 -19.56 1.94 6.88
C SER A 127 -19.67 3.46 6.93
N LYS A 128 -18.83 4.16 6.18
CA LYS A 128 -18.82 5.63 6.15
C LYS A 128 -20.07 6.19 5.47
N SER A 129 -20.54 5.53 4.41
CA SER A 129 -21.71 5.94 3.64
C SER A 129 -23.04 5.62 4.33
N LEU A 130 -23.15 4.45 4.97
CA LEU A 130 -24.40 3.94 5.52
C LEU A 130 -24.47 4.02 7.05
N LEU A 131 -23.38 4.35 7.74
CA LEU A 131 -23.26 4.36 9.21
C LEU A 131 -23.72 3.04 9.86
N LYS A 132 -23.61 1.93 9.12
CA LYS A 132 -24.00 0.58 9.54
C LYS A 132 -22.79 -0.33 9.69
N PRO A 133 -22.83 -1.33 10.58
CA PRO A 133 -21.77 -2.32 10.68
C PRO A 133 -21.56 -3.04 9.35
N LYS A 134 -20.32 -3.04 8.86
CA LYS A 134 -19.86 -3.71 7.65
C LYS A 134 -18.70 -4.61 8.03
N ARG A 135 -18.76 -5.88 7.60
CA ARG A 135 -17.65 -6.81 7.77
C ARG A 135 -16.72 -6.72 6.57
N LEU A 136 -15.49 -6.28 6.80
CA LEU A 136 -14.40 -6.40 5.84
C LEU A 136 -13.89 -7.83 5.92
N ASN A 137 -13.93 -8.54 4.80
CA ASN A 137 -13.46 -9.91 4.72
C ASN A 137 -12.77 -10.11 3.37
N ASN A 138 -11.52 -9.67 3.26
CA ASN A 138 -10.82 -9.60 1.99
C ASN A 138 -9.40 -10.17 2.12
N ILE A 139 -8.85 -10.64 1.00
CA ILE A 139 -7.41 -10.75 0.79
C ILE A 139 -7.00 -9.53 -0.01
N VAL A 140 -5.99 -8.80 0.43
CA VAL A 140 -5.49 -7.62 -0.28
C VAL A 140 -4.04 -7.84 -0.65
N ILE A 141 -3.71 -7.63 -1.92
CA ILE A 141 -2.33 -7.68 -2.42
C ILE A 141 -1.96 -6.30 -2.91
N THR A 142 -0.96 -5.68 -2.29
CA THR A 142 -0.37 -4.44 -2.77
C THR A 142 0.86 -4.74 -3.60
N ARG A 143 1.12 -3.96 -4.65
CA ARG A 143 2.32 -4.09 -5.50
C ARG A 143 2.83 -2.73 -5.95
N ALA A 144 4.06 -2.38 -5.58
CA ALA A 144 4.67 -1.12 -6.00
C ALA A 144 5.15 -1.18 -7.46
N TRP A 145 4.96 -0.10 -8.23
CA TRP A 145 5.55 0.06 -9.55
C TRP A 145 6.86 0.83 -9.43
N LEU A 146 7.98 0.26 -9.85
CA LEU A 146 9.27 0.96 -9.69
C LEU A 146 9.42 2.16 -10.64
N ILE A 147 8.75 2.15 -11.79
CA ILE A 147 8.95 3.16 -12.83
C ILE A 147 7.97 4.34 -12.69
N LEU A 148 6.84 4.14 -12.02
CA LEU A 148 5.79 5.14 -11.85
C LEU A 148 5.43 5.26 -10.36
N PRO A 149 5.05 6.44 -9.87
CA PRO A 149 4.64 6.65 -8.48
C PRO A 149 3.23 6.08 -8.23
N VAL A 150 3.07 4.78 -8.44
CA VAL A 150 1.81 4.04 -8.45
C VAL A 150 1.95 2.73 -7.69
N VAL A 151 0.94 2.41 -6.89
CA VAL A 151 0.81 1.12 -6.22
C VAL A 151 -0.47 0.44 -6.70
N ASP A 152 -0.35 -0.77 -7.24
CA ASP A 152 -1.52 -1.61 -7.49
C ASP A 152 -2.06 -2.14 -6.17
N VAL A 153 -3.38 -2.11 -6.02
CA VAL A 153 -4.08 -2.75 -4.90
C VAL A 153 -5.09 -3.71 -5.47
N TYR A 154 -4.86 -5.01 -5.29
CA TYR A 154 -5.78 -6.07 -5.66
C TYR A 154 -6.59 -6.47 -4.43
N VAL A 155 -7.91 -6.46 -4.53
CA VAL A 155 -8.81 -6.82 -3.43
C VAL A 155 -9.62 -8.04 -3.87
N TYR A 156 -9.49 -9.14 -3.13
CA TYR A 156 -10.25 -10.36 -3.34
C TYR A 156 -11.26 -10.48 -2.19
N HIS A 157 -12.54 -10.36 -2.51
CA HIS A 157 -13.61 -10.47 -1.53
C HIS A 157 -13.82 -11.93 -1.14
N VAL A 158 -13.87 -12.20 0.15
CA VAL A 158 -14.06 -13.55 0.69
C VAL A 158 -15.46 -13.65 1.28
N SER A 159 -16.17 -14.74 0.99
CA SER A 159 -17.50 -15.00 1.53
C SER A 159 -17.49 -15.01 3.06
N THR A 160 -18.53 -14.43 3.66
CA THR A 160 -18.72 -14.35 5.12
C THR A 160 -19.31 -15.62 5.75
N GLY A 161 -19.69 -16.61 4.93
CA GLY A 161 -20.21 -17.90 5.36
C GLY A 161 -19.12 -18.91 5.79
N PRO A 162 -19.49 -20.18 6.06
CA PRO A 162 -18.56 -21.21 6.52
C PRO A 162 -17.53 -21.62 5.45
N THR A 163 -17.82 -21.37 4.17
CA THR A 163 -16.91 -21.61 3.06
C THR A 163 -15.98 -20.40 2.89
N LYS A 164 -14.66 -20.60 2.86
CA LYS A 164 -13.66 -19.56 2.58
C LYS A 164 -13.45 -19.37 1.08
N ARG A 165 -14.51 -18.98 0.35
CA ARG A 165 -14.46 -18.80 -1.10
C ARG A 165 -14.26 -17.34 -1.48
N ILE A 166 -13.56 -17.12 -2.59
CA ILE A 166 -13.41 -15.81 -3.20
C ILE A 166 -14.66 -15.56 -4.03
N VAL A 167 -15.37 -14.47 -3.74
CA VAL A 167 -16.65 -14.13 -4.40
C VAL A 167 -16.50 -13.01 -5.43
N GLY A 168 -15.39 -12.27 -5.39
CA GLY A 168 -15.17 -11.15 -6.28
C GLY A 168 -13.73 -10.66 -6.23
N LYS A 169 -13.37 -9.88 -7.25
CA LYS A 169 -12.06 -9.25 -7.36
C LYS A 169 -12.22 -7.81 -7.85
N GLU A 170 -11.55 -6.91 -7.17
CA GLU A 170 -11.40 -5.52 -7.56
C GLU A 170 -9.92 -5.18 -7.68
N ARG A 171 -9.61 -4.21 -8.54
CA ARG A 171 -8.25 -3.68 -8.70
C ARG A 171 -8.31 -2.17 -8.70
N PHE A 172 -7.47 -1.57 -7.86
CA PHE A 172 -7.31 -0.13 -7.76
C PHE A 172 -5.86 0.28 -8.00
N TYR A 173 -5.68 1.53 -8.39
CA TYR A 173 -4.39 2.17 -8.52
C TYR A 173 -4.32 3.31 -7.51
N PHE A 174 -3.38 3.22 -6.58
CA PHE A 174 -3.03 4.32 -5.71
C PHE A 174 -1.94 5.14 -6.39
N VAL A 175 -2.28 6.37 -6.77
CA VAL A 175 -1.43 7.25 -7.55
C VAL A 175 -1.08 8.48 -6.73
N TRP A 176 0.21 8.83 -6.70
CA TRP A 176 0.64 10.09 -6.08
C TRP A 176 -0.06 11.31 -6.72
N PRO A 177 -0.48 12.34 -5.95
CA PRO A 177 -0.23 12.59 -4.53
C PRO A 177 -1.41 12.23 -3.61
N LEU A 178 -2.20 11.20 -3.91
CA LEU A 178 -3.33 10.85 -3.06
C LEU A 178 -2.88 10.46 -1.64
N SER A 179 -3.68 10.79 -0.63
CA SER A 179 -3.46 10.35 0.74
C SER A 179 -3.77 8.85 0.89
N PRO A 180 -2.84 8.01 1.39
CA PRO A 180 -3.05 6.56 1.50
C PRO A 180 -4.30 6.20 2.33
N GLY A 181 -4.46 6.83 3.49
CA GLY A 181 -5.60 6.57 4.38
C GLY A 181 -6.93 7.01 3.76
N SER A 182 -6.96 8.18 3.12
CA SER A 182 -8.18 8.66 2.45
C SER A 182 -8.57 7.78 1.27
N PHE A 183 -7.58 7.34 0.47
CA PHE A 183 -7.79 6.43 -0.64
C PHE A 183 -8.37 5.09 -0.18
N LEU A 184 -7.77 4.45 0.83
CA LEU A 184 -8.29 3.19 1.38
C LEU A 184 -9.69 3.39 1.99
N SER A 185 -9.89 4.51 2.68
CA SER A 185 -11.18 4.79 3.31
C SER A 185 -12.32 4.92 2.29
N GLU A 186 -12.03 5.55 1.15
CA GLU A 186 -12.98 5.66 0.04
C GLU A 186 -13.25 4.29 -0.61
N LYS A 187 -12.20 3.52 -0.91
CA LYS A 187 -12.37 2.24 -1.65
C LYS A 187 -13.03 1.15 -0.82
N PHE A 188 -12.78 1.11 0.48
CA PHE A 188 -13.39 0.13 1.37
C PHE A 188 -14.69 0.62 2.03
N ASP A 189 -15.04 1.91 1.87
CA ASP A 189 -16.15 2.57 2.56
C ASP A 189 -16.08 2.34 4.08
N ALA A 190 -14.91 2.58 4.65
CA ALA A 190 -14.57 2.35 6.06
C ALA A 190 -13.50 3.36 6.49
N ASP A 191 -13.36 3.66 7.78
CA ASP A 191 -12.30 4.57 8.22
C ASP A 191 -10.98 3.82 8.39
N PHE A 192 -10.02 4.11 7.51
CA PHE A 192 -8.63 3.68 7.63
C PHE A 192 -7.81 4.80 8.27
N THR A 193 -7.58 4.68 9.57
CA THR A 193 -6.75 5.61 10.35
C THR A 193 -5.49 4.91 10.83
N VAL A 194 -4.39 5.66 10.97
CA VAL A 194 -3.16 5.11 11.55
C VAL A 194 -3.24 5.24 13.06
N LEU A 195 -2.93 4.15 13.76
CA LEU A 195 -2.61 4.20 15.17
C LEU A 195 -1.10 4.31 15.32
N ILE A 196 -0.66 5.42 15.91
CA ILE A 196 0.73 5.67 16.26
C ILE A 196 0.86 5.43 17.76
N THR A 197 1.53 4.35 18.15
CA THR A 197 1.88 4.13 19.56
C THR A 197 3.16 4.89 19.86
N GLY A 198 3.03 6.02 20.57
CA GLY A 198 4.18 6.65 21.20
C GLY A 198 4.68 5.72 22.30
N ASN A 199 5.92 5.25 22.21
CA ASN A 199 6.58 4.63 23.34
C ASN A 199 6.90 5.74 24.37
N SER A 200 5.89 6.26 25.06
CA SER A 200 6.05 7.08 26.25
C SER A 200 6.24 6.16 27.45
N GLY A 201 7.34 5.40 27.43
CA GLY A 201 7.93 4.71 28.57
C GLY A 201 9.06 5.57 29.15
N ALA A 202 8.73 6.79 29.58
CA ALA A 202 9.58 7.64 30.40
C ALA A 202 8.65 8.43 31.33
N GLY A 203 8.28 7.80 32.45
CA GLY A 203 7.39 8.39 33.45
C GLY A 203 6.62 7.37 34.27
N ALA A 204 7.33 6.53 35.03
CA ALA A 204 6.87 5.89 36.26
C ALA A 204 8.10 5.63 37.15
#